data_AF-A0A3R9W6M7-F1
#
_entry.id   AF-A0A3R9W6M7-F1
#
_cell.length_a   1.000
_cell.length_b   1.000
_cell.length_c   1.000
_cell.angle_alpha   90.00
_cell.angle_beta   90.00
_cell.angle_gamma   90.00
#
_symmetry.space_group_name_H-M   'P 1'
#
loop_
_entity.id
_entity.type
_entity.pdbx_description
1 polymer ?
#
loop_
_entity_poly.entity_id
_entity_poly.type
_entity_poly.pdbx_seq_one_letter_code
_entity_poly.pdbx_strand_id
1 'polypeptide(L)'
;MTTYVITIPGTFLRELTDDARSTLVRNLRPADPRHTSLGRVEELDVLTVNDNGTFSVRLEVEADDSRRAEEAARRTAAAALREAGYTEDEAPTGPAAVTGIDAQA
;
A
#
# COMPACT_ATOMS: atom_id res chain seq x y z
N MET A 1 -11.62 -13.44 11.91
CA MET A 1 -11.02 -12.62 10.84
C MET A 1 -9.75 -12.04 11.39
N THR A 2 -8.66 -12.16 10.62
CA THR A 2 -7.32 -11.75 11.03
C THR A 2 -6.92 -10.55 10.17
N THR A 3 -6.34 -9.53 10.79
CA THR A 3 -5.80 -8.39 10.05
C THR A 3 -4.35 -8.68 9.69
N TYR A 4 -4.05 -8.69 8.40
CA TYR A 4 -2.70 -8.89 7.89
C TYR A 4 -2.14 -7.56 7.45
N VAL A 5 -0.96 -7.22 7.95
CA VAL A 5 -0.19 -6.06 7.51
C VAL A 5 0.74 -6.53 6.41
N ILE A 6 0.51 -6.01 5.20
CA ILE A 6 1.24 -6.40 4.00
C ILE A 6 2.04 -5.20 3.51
N THR A 7 3.33 -5.42 3.30
CA THR A 7 4.21 -4.44 2.67
C THR A 7 4.52 -4.88 1.24
N ILE A 8 4.29 -3.97 0.30
CA ILE A 8 4.58 -4.16 -1.11
C ILE A 8 5.67 -3.15 -1.47
N PRO A 9 6.93 -3.57 -1.62
CA PRO A 9 7.96 -2.71 -2.16
C PRO A 9 7.69 -2.48 -3.66
N GLY A 10 8.03 -1.31 -4.16
CA GLY A 10 7.96 -0.96 -5.56
C GLY A 10 9.02 0.06 -5.93
N THR A 11 9.17 0.31 -7.21
CA THR A 11 10.08 1.35 -7.70
C THR A 11 9.36 2.17 -8.74
N PHE A 12 9.39 3.48 -8.60
CA PHE A 12 8.91 4.39 -9.63
C PHE A 12 10.01 4.55 -10.67
N LEU A 13 9.75 4.12 -11.91
CA LEU A 13 10.65 4.35 -13.05
C LEU A 13 10.51 5.76 -13.65
N ARG A 14 9.54 6.54 -13.15
CA ARG A 14 9.32 7.94 -13.49
C ARG A 14 9.23 8.80 -12.24
N GLU A 15 9.44 10.09 -12.39
CA GLU A 15 9.35 11.04 -11.28
C GLU A 15 7.95 11.01 -10.65
N LEU A 16 7.88 10.83 -9.34
CA LEU A 16 6.63 10.87 -8.58
C LEU A 16 6.22 12.33 -8.39
N THR A 17 5.15 12.75 -9.08
CA THR A 17 4.56 14.07 -8.85
C THR A 17 3.79 14.12 -7.54
N ASP A 18 3.69 15.31 -6.95
CA ASP A 18 2.96 15.53 -5.70
C ASP A 18 1.46 15.18 -5.83
N ASP A 19 0.89 15.43 -7.01
CA ASP A 19 -0.50 15.09 -7.35
C ASP A 19 -0.74 13.56 -7.40
N ALA A 20 0.20 12.84 -8.02
CA ALA A 20 0.20 11.38 -8.02
C ALA A 20 0.32 10.80 -6.61
N ARG A 21 1.20 11.36 -5.78
CA ARG A 21 1.37 10.97 -4.38
C ARG A 21 0.06 11.17 -3.60
N SER A 22 -0.57 12.32 -3.74
CA SER A 22 -1.84 12.62 -3.07
C SER A 22 -2.95 11.64 -3.51
N THR A 23 -3.00 11.34 -4.81
CA THR A 23 -3.96 10.37 -5.38
C THR A 23 -3.72 8.96 -4.87
N LEU A 24 -2.46 8.52 -4.79
CA LEU A 24 -2.09 7.22 -4.21
C LEU A 24 -2.53 7.12 -2.76
N VAL A 25 -2.14 8.08 -1.92
CA VAL A 25 -2.50 8.10 -0.49
C VAL A 25 -4.02 8.09 -0.32
N ARG A 26 -4.75 8.88 -1.11
CA ARG A 26 -6.22 8.93 -1.07
C ARG A 26 -6.87 7.61 -1.45
N ASN A 27 -6.32 6.87 -2.42
CA ASN A 27 -6.86 5.58 -2.86
C ASN A 27 -6.45 4.41 -1.96
N LEU A 28 -5.31 4.50 -1.28
CA LEU A 28 -4.85 3.50 -0.31
C LEU A 28 -5.57 3.63 1.04
N ARG A 29 -5.99 4.86 1.42
CA ARG A 29 -6.71 5.16 2.67
C ARG A 29 -8.03 4.38 2.88
N PRO A 30 -8.93 4.19 1.89
CA PRO A 30 -10.18 3.45 2.07
C PRO A 30 -10.00 1.92 2.18
N ALA A 31 -8.80 1.39 1.91
CA ALA A 31 -8.50 -0.02 2.14
C ALA A 31 -8.19 -0.35 3.61
N ASP A 32 -8.20 0.66 4.48
CA ASP A 32 -7.96 0.54 5.92
C ASP A 32 -9.31 0.61 6.68
N PRO A 33 -10.00 -0.53 6.90
CA PRO A 33 -11.34 -0.55 7.49
C PRO A 33 -11.39 -0.12 8.96
N ARG A 34 -10.23 0.01 9.62
CA ARG A 34 -10.16 0.23 11.07
C ARG A 34 -9.87 1.66 11.48
N HIS A 35 -9.49 2.54 10.56
CA HIS A 35 -9.20 3.94 10.89
C HIS A 35 -8.27 4.03 12.13
N THR A 36 -7.38 3.04 12.29
CA THR A 36 -6.66 2.76 13.53
C THR A 36 -5.52 3.73 13.69
N SER A 37 -5.81 4.82 14.41
CA SER A 37 -4.85 5.64 15.17
C SER A 37 -3.59 6.16 14.47
N LEU A 38 -3.50 6.09 13.15
CA LEU A 38 -2.48 6.77 12.35
C LEU A 38 -3.07 8.04 11.69
N GLY A 39 -3.97 8.69 12.42
CA GLY A 39 -4.90 9.69 11.89
C GLY A 39 -4.45 11.15 12.03
N ARG A 40 -3.28 11.43 12.59
CA ARG A 40 -2.78 12.81 12.76
C ARG A 40 -1.27 12.73 12.99
N VAL A 41 -0.47 13.39 12.13
CA VAL A 41 0.99 13.60 12.19
C VAL A 41 1.83 12.76 11.20
N GLU A 42 1.33 11.67 10.62
CA GLU A 42 2.13 10.86 9.68
C GLU A 42 1.35 10.56 8.39
N GLU A 43 1.42 11.46 7.40
CA GLU A 43 1.09 11.14 5.99
C GLU A 43 2.05 10.09 5.37
N LEU A 44 2.83 9.37 6.20
CA LEU A 44 4.04 8.63 5.81
C LEU A 44 4.02 7.11 6.05
N ASP A 45 3.03 6.51 6.74
CA ASP A 45 3.08 5.06 7.04
C ASP A 45 2.41 4.17 5.96
N VAL A 46 1.38 4.66 5.26
CA VAL A 46 0.70 3.88 4.20
C VAL A 46 1.53 3.80 2.91
N LEU A 47 2.29 4.85 2.63
CA LEU A 47 3.15 4.98 1.46
C LEU A 47 4.45 5.69 1.90
N THR A 48 5.51 4.91 2.01
CA THR A 48 6.86 5.43 2.21
C THR A 48 7.52 5.56 0.85
N VAL A 49 7.94 6.77 0.46
CA VAL A 49 8.71 7.00 -0.77
C VAL A 49 10.12 7.41 -0.36
N ASN A 50 11.10 6.74 -0.91
CA ASN A 50 12.51 7.03 -0.68
C ASN A 50 13.05 7.93 -1.81
N ASP A 51 14.03 8.77 -1.51
CA ASP A 51 14.68 9.69 -2.48
C ASP A 51 15.36 8.98 -3.67
N ASN A 52 15.56 7.67 -3.60
CA ASN A 52 16.09 6.86 -4.70
C ASN A 52 15.00 6.39 -5.70
N GLY A 53 13.77 6.87 -5.59
CA GLY A 53 12.64 6.47 -6.43
C GLY A 53 12.02 5.13 -6.04
N THR A 54 12.49 4.48 -4.97
CA THR A 54 11.82 3.30 -4.41
C THR A 54 10.68 3.71 -3.49
N PHE A 55 9.66 2.87 -3.39
CA PHE A 55 8.57 3.10 -2.46
C PHE A 55 8.15 1.80 -1.79
N SER A 56 7.52 1.91 -0.63
CA SER A 56 6.92 0.81 0.09
C SER A 56 5.49 1.20 0.41
N VAL A 57 4.54 0.42 -0.10
CA VAL A 57 3.14 0.53 0.28
C VAL A 57 2.86 -0.42 1.42
N ARG A 58 2.26 0.09 2.50
CA ARG A 58 1.77 -0.71 3.61
C ARG A 58 0.25 -0.75 3.57
N LEU A 59 -0.31 -1.96 3.55
CA LEU A 59 -1.75 -2.18 3.50
C LEU A 59 -2.17 -3.13 4.60
N GLU A 60 -3.19 -2.73 5.36
CA GLU A 60 -3.87 -3.61 6.29
C GLU A 60 -5.03 -4.30 5.55
N VAL A 61 -5.05 -5.63 5.57
CA VAL A 61 -6.07 -6.42 4.89
C VAL A 61 -6.66 -7.43 5.85
N GLU A 62 -7.96 -7.32 6.08
CA GLU A 62 -8.72 -8.34 6.81
C GLU A 62 -8.99 -9.52 5.88
N ALA A 63 -8.46 -10.69 6.25
CA ALA A 63 -8.68 -11.93 5.52
C ALA A 63 -8.75 -13.13 6.47
N ASP A 64 -9.27 -14.24 5.96
CA ASP A 64 -9.22 -15.52 6.66
C ASP A 64 -7.82 -16.15 6.62
N ASP A 65 -7.04 -15.87 5.56
CA ASP A 65 -5.71 -16.44 5.32
C ASP A 65 -4.74 -15.39 4.74
N SER A 66 -3.45 -15.54 5.02
CA SER A 66 -2.39 -14.66 4.51
C SER A 66 -2.37 -14.57 2.98
N ARG A 67 -2.56 -15.70 2.28
CA ARG A 67 -2.60 -15.73 0.81
C ARG A 67 -3.71 -14.84 0.25
N ARG A 68 -4.89 -14.85 0.89
CA ARG A 68 -6.02 -14.01 0.47
C ARG A 68 -5.75 -12.55 0.77
N ALA A 69 -5.10 -12.27 1.90
CA ALA A 69 -4.65 -10.93 2.23
C ALA A 69 -3.65 -10.40 1.19
N GLU A 70 -2.63 -11.19 0.82
CA GLU A 70 -1.61 -10.82 -0.17
C GLU A 70 -2.22 -10.53 -1.54
N GLU A 71 -3.14 -11.38 -2.01
CA GLU A 71 -3.83 -11.18 -3.27
C GLU A 71 -4.69 -9.90 -3.28
N ALA A 72 -5.39 -9.61 -2.17
CA ALA A 72 -6.20 -8.42 -2.02
C ALA A 72 -5.32 -7.16 -1.93
N ALA A 73 -4.25 -7.18 -1.13
CA ALA A 73 -3.30 -6.06 -1.04
C ALA A 73 -2.69 -5.73 -2.40
N ARG A 74 -2.25 -6.75 -3.16
CA ARG A 74 -1.69 -6.55 -4.51
C ARG A 74 -2.71 -5.91 -5.46
N ARG A 75 -3.97 -6.36 -5.42
CA ARG A 75 -5.04 -5.77 -6.25
C ARG A 75 -5.30 -4.31 -5.87
N THR A 76 -5.34 -4.00 -4.58
CA THR A 76 -5.53 -2.63 -4.09
C THR A 76 -4.36 -1.73 -4.51
N ALA A 77 -3.12 -2.16 -4.32
CA ALA A 77 -1.95 -1.40 -4.72
C ALA A 77 -1.91 -1.15 -6.24
N ALA A 78 -2.17 -2.18 -7.05
CA ALA A 78 -2.24 -2.05 -8.51
C ALA A 78 -3.37 -1.11 -8.96
N ALA A 79 -4.53 -1.16 -8.30
CA ALA A 79 -5.64 -0.23 -8.59
C ALA A 79 -5.26 1.21 -8.24
N ALA A 80 -4.69 1.45 -7.05
CA ALA A 80 -4.26 2.79 -6.62
C ALA A 80 -3.18 3.39 -7.54
N LEU A 81 -2.22 2.57 -8.00
CA LEU A 81 -1.22 2.97 -8.98
C LEU A 81 -1.85 3.38 -10.31
N ARG A 82 -2.81 2.59 -10.82
CA ARG A 82 -3.52 2.90 -12.06
C ARG A 82 -4.36 4.18 -11.96
N GLU A 83 -5.03 4.40 -10.82
CA GLU A 83 -5.79 5.63 -10.56
C GLU A 83 -4.88 6.86 -10.47
N ALA A 84 -3.65 6.70 -9.96
CA ALA A 84 -2.62 7.74 -9.99
C ALA A 84 -1.90 7.85 -11.35
N GLY A 85 -2.34 7.09 -12.36
CA GLY A 85 -1.83 7.13 -13.72
C GLY A 85 -0.50 6.41 -13.92
N TYR A 86 -0.10 5.50 -13.02
CA TYR A 86 1.06 4.62 -13.19
C TYR A 86 0.62 3.26 -13.70
N THR A 87 1.35 2.74 -14.69
CA THR A 87 1.22 1.36 -15.14
C THR A 87 2.17 0.43 -14.37
N GLU A 88 1.94 -0.89 -14.49
CA GLU A 88 2.84 -1.91 -13.91
C GLU A 88 4.28 -1.83 -14.47
N ASP A 89 4.44 -1.26 -15.67
CA ASP A 89 5.75 -1.01 -16.29
C ASP A 89 6.43 0.23 -15.70
N GLU A 90 5.67 1.30 -15.44
CA GLU A 90 6.19 2.55 -14.85
C GLU A 90 6.43 2.46 -13.33
N ALA A 91 5.70 1.58 -12.65
CA ALA A 91 5.83 1.36 -11.22
C ALA A 91 5.79 -0.14 -10.90
N PRO A 92 6.84 -0.91 -11.28
CA PRO A 92 6.91 -2.33 -10.97
C PRO A 92 6.84 -2.54 -9.46
N THR A 93 5.77 -3.22 -9.03
CA THR A 93 5.62 -3.68 -7.65
C THR A 93 6.32 -5.02 -7.48
N GLY A 94 7.16 -5.11 -6.46
CA GLY A 94 7.76 -6.36 -6.01
C GLY A 94 6.74 -7.30 -5.35
N PRO A 95 7.20 -8.46 -4.86
CA PRO A 95 6.34 -9.42 -4.19
C PRO A 95 5.74 -8.79 -2.93
N ALA A 96 4.43 -8.98 -2.75
CA ALA A 96 3.76 -8.63 -1.50
C ALA A 96 4.29 -9.54 -0.39
N ALA A 97 4.71 -8.95 0.72
CA ALA A 97 5.19 -9.68 1.89
C ALA A 97 4.33 -9.32 3.10
N VAL A 98 3.84 -10.33 3.81
CA VAL A 98 3.20 -10.12 5.12
C VAL A 98 4.29 -9.71 6.12
N THR A 99 4.24 -8.46 6.56
CA THR A 99 5.21 -7.89 7.51
C THR A 99 4.64 -7.79 8.92
N GLY A 100 3.34 -8.00 9.09
CA GLY A 100 2.70 -8.10 10.40
C GLY A 100 1.39 -8.88 10.33
N ILE A 101 0.99 -9.42 11.47
CA ILE A 101 -0.32 -10.06 11.67
C ILE A 101 -0.87 -9.43 12.94
N ASP A 102 -1.89 -8.58 12.80
CA ASP A 102 -2.69 -8.13 13.93
C ASP A 102 -3.82 -9.15 14.10
N ALA A 103 -3.51 -10.22 14.83
CA ALA A 103 -4.52 -11.08 15.38
C ALA A 103 -5.02 -10.40 16.66
N GLN A 104 -6.17 -9.73 16.60
CA GLN A 104 -6.81 -9.27 17.84
C GLN A 104 -7.05 -10.49 18.73
N ALA A 105 -6.36 -10.51 19.88
CA ALA A 105 -6.54 -11.47 20.96
C ALA A 105 -7.72 -11.08 21.85
#